data_AF-A0A351TSS9-F1
#
_entry.id   AF-A0A351TSS9-F1
#
_cell.length_a   1.000
_cell.length_b   1.000
_cell.length_c   1.000
_cell.angle_alpha   90.00
_cell.angle_beta   90.00
_cell.angle_gamma   90.00
#
_symmetry.space_group_name_H-M   'P 1'
#
loop_
_entity.id
_entity.type
_entity.pdbx_description
1 polymer ?
#
loop_
_entity_poly.entity_id
_entity_poly.type
_entity_poly.pdbx_seq_one_letter_code
_entity_poly.pdbx_strand_id
1 'polypeptide(L)'
;MEEKRKFKQNLLTRGLLAAGYTVDNHPDYVVLKDGYGTRKSLDNYHGGFTFERKWIREQTFRTPCGLLCKGQQCQSSLSCRGIDWTFENDMATVCCPYEKPECGLRHEYLQRNPAIRFWCEVHMTAEEYRYEGSVEELQKIHEKEIREKETQFSLQRGGRVCREHMTFDRDTQEWQMHYDPYRCGQIRCGGLCPVLGHELDKKKGNVFYDLKIRRQRTDLDGTLFEGQVDTSITRGRKLFPHPVSMDICRVCVKLCRDRIERDVGLEYSRQLFNAEYYGKEFSVEVLNVRAERRESRDLEQDLEDIRSGIRVVHASDMEKLEAGAKKERRKKTHEAAVKRLEKKLLRDGYESLKEFSLDRRHADRWLGEERIAQLEQQRNAQQGQLCMEMEEERREQPVQISLSDLDGKETAGA
;
A
#
# COMPACT_ATOMS: atom_id res chain seq x y z
N MET A 1 15.04 -31.40 -8.71
CA MET A 1 15.21 -30.54 -9.89
C MET A 1 13.94 -29.70 -10.02
N GLU A 2 14.01 -28.42 -9.67
CA GLU A 2 12.90 -27.51 -9.97
C GLU A 2 12.82 -27.35 -11.48
N GLU A 3 11.68 -27.74 -12.06
CA GLU A 3 11.34 -27.44 -13.43
C GLU A 3 11.32 -25.92 -13.57
N LYS A 4 12.36 -25.34 -14.18
CA LYS A 4 12.39 -23.90 -14.49
C LYS A 4 11.19 -23.61 -15.37
N ARG A 5 10.24 -22.82 -14.83
CA ARG A 5 9.05 -22.37 -15.54
C ARG A 5 9.47 -21.61 -16.79
N LYS A 6 9.42 -22.27 -17.95
CA LYS A 6 9.69 -21.64 -19.24
C LYS A 6 8.51 -20.75 -19.62
N PHE A 7 8.78 -19.48 -19.87
CA PHE A 7 7.78 -18.54 -20.35
C PHE A 7 7.54 -18.73 -21.86
N LYS A 8 6.29 -18.55 -22.28
CA LYS A 8 5.92 -18.62 -23.70
C LYS A 8 6.55 -17.44 -24.43
N GLN A 9 7.27 -17.71 -25.53
CA GLN A 9 7.89 -16.66 -26.33
C GLN A 9 6.85 -15.85 -27.10
N ASN A 10 7.01 -14.53 -27.10
CA ASN A 10 6.18 -13.61 -27.86
C ASN A 10 6.53 -13.62 -29.36
N LEU A 11 5.64 -13.12 -30.23
CA LEU A 11 5.83 -13.17 -31.68
C LEU A 11 7.04 -12.33 -32.13
N LEU A 12 7.23 -11.15 -31.55
CA LEU A 12 8.40 -10.29 -31.80
C LEU A 12 9.72 -11.06 -31.59
N THR A 13 9.84 -11.76 -30.46
CA THR A 13 11.04 -12.51 -30.11
C THR A 13 11.29 -13.66 -31.07
N ARG A 14 10.23 -14.39 -31.44
CA ARG A 14 10.34 -15.46 -32.44
C ARG A 14 10.80 -14.92 -33.79
N GLY A 15 10.29 -13.77 -34.22
CA GLY A 15 10.69 -13.09 -35.45
C GLY A 15 12.16 -12.63 -35.41
N LEU A 16 12.59 -11.99 -34.32
CA LEU A 16 13.97 -11.53 -34.15
C LEU A 16 14.97 -12.69 -34.10
N LEU A 17 14.64 -13.77 -33.40
CA LEU A 17 15.48 -14.98 -33.38
C LEU A 17 15.58 -15.64 -34.76
N ALA A 18 14.48 -15.68 -35.52
CA ALA A 18 14.49 -16.18 -36.89
C ALA A 18 15.34 -15.31 -37.83
N ALA A 19 15.42 -14.00 -37.58
CA ALA A 19 16.29 -13.07 -38.31
C ALA A 19 17.76 -13.11 -37.83
N GLY A 20 18.11 -13.93 -36.84
CA GLY A 20 19.48 -14.12 -36.35
C GLY A 20 19.91 -13.15 -35.25
N TYR A 21 19.00 -12.37 -34.67
CA TYR A 21 19.31 -11.49 -33.54
C TYR A 21 19.50 -12.29 -32.25
N THR A 22 20.37 -11.79 -31.37
CA THR A 22 20.71 -12.42 -30.09
C THR A 22 20.50 -11.44 -28.93
N VAL A 23 20.66 -11.91 -27.69
CA VAL A 23 20.56 -11.07 -26.48
C VAL A 23 21.54 -9.90 -26.50
N ASP A 24 22.72 -10.11 -27.09
CA ASP A 24 23.80 -9.11 -27.14
C ASP A 24 23.79 -8.29 -28.43
N ASN A 25 23.12 -8.79 -29.48
CA ASN A 25 23.00 -8.12 -30.78
C ASN A 25 21.53 -8.12 -31.23
N HIS A 26 20.82 -7.06 -30.88
CA HIS A 26 19.42 -6.83 -31.25
C HIS A 26 19.23 -5.38 -31.71
N PRO A 27 18.15 -5.07 -32.45
CA PRO A 27 17.87 -3.70 -32.87
C PRO A 27 17.66 -2.74 -31.70
N ASP A 28 17.95 -1.45 -31.91
CA ASP A 28 17.82 -0.41 -30.88
C ASP A 28 16.37 -0.16 -30.44
N TYR A 29 15.40 -0.48 -31.29
CA TYR A 29 13.98 -0.31 -31.01
C TYR A 29 13.39 -1.40 -30.10
N VAL A 30 14.20 -2.37 -29.65
CA VAL A 30 13.78 -3.40 -28.69
C VAL A 30 14.68 -3.44 -27.47
N VAL A 31 14.09 -3.83 -26.35
CA VAL A 31 14.76 -3.94 -25.05
C VAL A 31 14.39 -5.25 -24.36
N LEU A 32 15.36 -5.80 -23.63
CA LEU A 32 15.13 -6.86 -22.65
C LEU A 32 14.94 -6.21 -21.28
N LYS A 33 13.75 -6.38 -20.70
CA LYS A 33 13.46 -5.88 -19.36
C LYS A 33 13.94 -6.91 -18.33
N ASP A 34 14.89 -6.51 -17.49
CA ASP A 34 15.38 -7.37 -16.41
C ASP A 34 14.32 -7.53 -15.32
N GLY A 35 14.01 -8.77 -14.96
CA GLY A 35 13.40 -9.07 -13.67
C GLY A 35 14.46 -8.88 -12.59
N TYR A 36 14.30 -7.86 -11.75
CA TYR A 36 14.98 -7.67 -10.46
C TYR A 36 16.42 -8.25 -10.36
N GLY A 37 17.37 -7.68 -11.09
CA GLY A 37 18.81 -7.92 -10.88
C GLY A 37 19.37 -9.25 -11.41
N THR A 38 18.59 -10.01 -12.19
CA THR A 38 19.09 -11.19 -12.91
C THR A 38 19.64 -10.83 -14.29
N ARG A 39 20.62 -11.61 -14.78
CA ARG A 39 21.23 -11.47 -16.12
C ARG A 39 20.16 -11.43 -17.21
N LYS A 40 20.29 -10.52 -18.19
CA LYS A 40 19.41 -10.42 -19.37
C LYS A 40 19.16 -11.80 -19.97
N SER A 41 17.89 -12.22 -19.98
CA SER A 41 17.45 -13.53 -20.46
C SER A 41 16.23 -13.38 -21.36
N LEU A 42 16.16 -14.20 -22.41
CA LEU A 42 14.99 -14.34 -23.28
C LEU A 42 13.86 -15.12 -22.62
N ASP A 43 14.18 -15.93 -21.60
CA ASP A 43 13.19 -16.63 -20.78
C ASP A 43 12.74 -15.70 -19.64
N ASN A 44 11.81 -14.80 -19.96
CA ASN A 44 11.30 -13.78 -19.04
C ASN A 44 9.77 -13.67 -19.11
N TYR A 45 9.18 -12.98 -18.13
CA TYR A 45 7.73 -12.82 -18.01
C TYR A 45 7.07 -12.21 -19.26
N HIS A 46 7.80 -11.40 -20.03
CA HIS A 46 7.29 -10.75 -21.23
C HIS A 46 7.43 -11.61 -22.49
N GLY A 47 7.99 -12.82 -22.39
CA GLY A 47 8.20 -13.72 -23.52
C GLY A 47 9.39 -13.34 -24.41
N GLY A 48 10.37 -12.59 -23.88
CA GLY A 48 11.60 -12.23 -24.58
C GLY A 48 11.78 -10.73 -24.75
N PHE A 49 12.06 -10.29 -25.98
CA PHE A 49 12.21 -8.89 -26.36
C PHE A 49 10.87 -8.15 -26.22
N THR A 50 10.95 -6.88 -25.80
CA THR A 50 9.82 -5.95 -25.78
C THR A 50 10.17 -4.71 -26.57
N PHE A 51 9.18 -4.04 -27.16
CA PHE A 51 9.47 -2.81 -27.89
C PHE A 51 9.91 -1.69 -26.93
N GLU A 52 10.82 -0.84 -27.41
CA GLU A 52 11.15 0.39 -26.71
C GLU A 52 9.90 1.30 -26.67
N ARG A 53 9.58 1.82 -25.47
CA ARG A 53 8.35 2.57 -25.24
C ARG A 53 8.26 3.85 -26.08
N LYS A 54 9.38 4.51 -26.37
CA LYS A 54 9.40 5.71 -27.21
C LYS A 54 9.07 5.34 -28.66
N TRP A 55 9.81 4.38 -29.19
CA TRP A 55 9.64 3.91 -30.56
C TRP A 55 8.21 3.41 -30.85
N ILE A 56 7.65 2.54 -30.00
CA ILE A 56 6.33 1.94 -30.25
C ILE A 56 5.20 2.98 -30.21
N ARG A 57 5.37 4.05 -29.44
CA ARG A 57 4.36 5.12 -29.32
C ARG A 57 4.23 5.96 -30.59
N GLU A 58 5.29 6.01 -31.38
CA GLU A 58 5.36 6.74 -32.65
C GLU A 58 4.83 5.92 -33.82
N GLN A 59 4.73 4.59 -33.66
CA GLN A 59 4.23 3.71 -34.71
C GLN A 59 2.73 3.89 -34.98
N THR A 60 2.34 3.60 -36.22
CA THR A 60 0.94 3.59 -36.67
C THR A 60 0.35 2.20 -36.48
N PHE A 61 -0.87 2.18 -35.97
CA PHE A 61 -1.67 0.98 -35.82
C PHE A 61 -2.99 1.12 -36.58
N ARG A 62 -3.55 -0.01 -36.98
CA ARG A 62 -4.79 -0.09 -37.73
C ARG A 62 -5.79 -1.01 -37.02
N THR A 63 -7.01 -0.52 -36.87
CA THR A 63 -8.15 -1.30 -36.37
C THR A 63 -8.74 -2.19 -37.48
N PRO A 64 -9.48 -3.27 -37.13
CA PRO A 64 -10.19 -4.12 -38.10
C PRO A 64 -11.13 -3.37 -39.04
N CYS A 65 -11.73 -2.27 -38.58
CA CYS A 65 -12.61 -1.43 -39.41
C CYS A 65 -11.85 -0.38 -40.25
N GLY A 66 -10.52 -0.36 -40.20
CA GLY A 66 -9.67 0.48 -41.05
C GLY A 66 -9.28 1.84 -40.47
N LEU A 67 -9.69 2.17 -39.24
CA LEU A 67 -9.22 3.39 -38.58
C LEU A 67 -7.76 3.27 -38.18
N LEU A 68 -7.00 4.35 -38.39
CA LEU A 68 -5.63 4.49 -37.94
C LEU A 68 -5.57 5.08 -36.52
N CYS A 69 -4.58 4.67 -35.75
CA CYS A 69 -4.25 5.26 -34.45
C CYS A 69 -2.75 5.22 -34.18
N LYS A 70 -2.27 6.10 -33.30
CA LYS A 70 -0.89 6.06 -32.82
C LYS A 70 -0.72 5.04 -31.71
N GLY A 71 0.45 4.44 -31.63
CA GLY A 71 0.82 3.55 -30.53
C GLY A 71 0.69 4.19 -29.14
N GLN A 72 0.78 5.53 -29.05
CA GLN A 72 0.52 6.26 -27.82
C GLN A 72 -0.89 6.07 -27.25
N GLN A 73 -1.90 5.89 -28.11
CA GLN A 73 -3.29 5.65 -27.70
C GLN A 73 -3.59 4.17 -27.43
N CYS A 74 -2.69 3.29 -27.86
CA CYS A 74 -2.85 1.86 -27.72
C CYS A 74 -2.43 1.40 -26.32
N GLN A 75 -3.16 0.42 -25.80
CA GLN A 75 -2.90 -0.29 -24.56
C GLN A 75 -2.27 -1.65 -24.87
N SER A 76 -1.26 -1.98 -24.07
CA SER A 76 -0.58 -3.28 -24.07
C SER A 76 -0.49 -3.74 -22.62
N SER A 77 -0.51 -5.06 -22.38
CA SER A 77 -0.57 -5.73 -21.07
C SER A 77 -1.97 -6.20 -20.64
N LEU A 78 -2.84 -6.54 -21.58
CA LEU A 78 -4.07 -7.28 -21.27
C LEU A 78 -3.85 -8.76 -21.59
N SER A 79 -4.10 -9.64 -20.63
CA SER A 79 -4.14 -11.09 -20.86
C SER A 79 -5.54 -11.59 -20.51
N CYS A 80 -6.22 -12.19 -21.49
CA CYS A 80 -7.59 -12.68 -21.31
C CYS A 80 -7.78 -14.00 -22.05
N ARG A 81 -8.25 -15.03 -21.33
CA ARG A 81 -8.54 -16.37 -21.87
C ARG A 81 -7.39 -16.97 -22.70
N GLY A 82 -6.14 -16.75 -22.26
CA GLY A 82 -4.94 -17.29 -22.91
C GLY A 82 -4.46 -16.51 -24.13
N ILE A 83 -5.08 -15.36 -24.44
CA ILE A 83 -4.62 -14.40 -25.44
C ILE A 83 -3.94 -13.24 -24.72
N ASP A 84 -2.70 -12.96 -25.11
CA ASP A 84 -1.90 -11.85 -24.61
C ASP A 84 -1.97 -10.71 -25.62
N TRP A 85 -2.78 -9.71 -25.29
CA TRP A 85 -2.98 -8.48 -26.03
C TRP A 85 -1.82 -7.51 -25.75
N THR A 86 -0.77 -7.67 -26.52
CA THR A 86 0.47 -6.89 -26.38
C THR A 86 0.96 -6.42 -27.73
N PHE A 87 1.76 -5.35 -27.73
CA PHE A 87 2.46 -4.89 -28.93
C PHE A 87 3.35 -5.99 -29.51
N GLU A 88 4.03 -6.74 -28.64
CA GLU A 88 4.96 -7.80 -29.01
C GLU A 88 4.29 -9.00 -29.71
N ASN A 89 2.98 -9.15 -29.55
CA ASN A 89 2.18 -10.16 -30.24
C ASN A 89 1.35 -9.59 -31.38
N ASP A 90 1.61 -8.35 -31.80
CA ASP A 90 0.83 -7.63 -32.81
C ASP A 90 -0.68 -7.67 -32.54
N MET A 91 -1.06 -7.57 -31.27
CA MET A 91 -2.45 -7.60 -30.82
C MET A 91 -2.63 -6.59 -29.69
N ALA A 92 -2.21 -5.35 -29.91
CA ALA A 92 -2.50 -4.30 -28.96
C ALA A 92 -3.99 -3.96 -28.98
N THR A 93 -4.44 -3.11 -28.04
CA THR A 93 -5.84 -2.69 -27.97
C THR A 93 -5.98 -1.18 -27.95
N VAL A 94 -7.09 -0.65 -28.44
CA VAL A 94 -7.43 0.78 -28.36
C VAL A 94 -8.89 0.94 -27.95
N CYS A 95 -9.23 2.01 -27.24
CA CYS A 95 -10.63 2.32 -26.96
C CYS A 95 -11.34 2.75 -28.26
N CYS A 96 -12.37 2.01 -28.66
CA CYS A 96 -13.16 2.30 -29.85
C CYS A 96 -13.88 3.65 -29.67
N PRO A 97 -13.76 4.59 -30.63
CA PRO A 97 -14.37 5.91 -30.51
C PRO A 97 -15.90 5.87 -30.59
N TYR A 98 -16.47 4.82 -31.19
CA TYR A 98 -17.92 4.68 -31.34
C TYR A 98 -18.62 4.07 -30.12
N GLU A 99 -17.85 3.54 -29.15
CA GLU A 99 -18.35 2.90 -27.93
C GLU A 99 -19.51 1.90 -28.16
N LYS A 100 -19.53 1.20 -29.31
CA LYS A 100 -20.56 0.21 -29.62
C LYS A 100 -20.38 -1.04 -28.75
N PRO A 101 -21.41 -1.44 -27.98
CA PRO A 101 -21.33 -2.64 -27.13
C PRO A 101 -21.12 -3.93 -27.93
N GLU A 102 -21.69 -3.99 -29.12
CA GLU A 102 -21.58 -5.13 -30.03
C GLU A 102 -20.97 -4.67 -31.36
N CYS A 103 -19.89 -5.34 -31.78
CA CYS A 103 -19.21 -5.07 -33.04
C CYS A 103 -18.74 -6.38 -33.66
N GLY A 104 -19.29 -6.76 -34.82
CA GLY A 104 -18.90 -8.01 -35.50
C GLY A 104 -17.45 -8.06 -35.99
N LEU A 105 -16.78 -6.91 -36.07
CA LEU A 105 -15.38 -6.80 -36.49
C LEU A 105 -14.38 -6.91 -35.35
N ARG A 106 -14.85 -6.92 -34.10
CA ARG A 106 -14.02 -6.96 -32.90
C ARG A 106 -13.96 -8.37 -32.34
N HIS A 107 -12.82 -8.73 -31.76
CA HIS A 107 -12.64 -10.02 -31.12
C HIS A 107 -13.66 -10.28 -29.99
N GLU A 108 -14.30 -11.46 -30.03
CA GLU A 108 -15.40 -11.83 -29.12
C GLU A 108 -15.07 -11.66 -27.63
N TYR A 109 -13.84 -12.01 -27.23
CA TYR A 109 -13.42 -11.93 -25.83
C TYR A 109 -13.31 -10.52 -25.27
N LEU A 110 -13.09 -9.51 -26.11
CA LEU A 110 -13.11 -8.13 -25.67
C LEU A 110 -14.54 -7.68 -25.38
N GLN A 111 -15.54 -8.21 -26.09
CA GLN A 111 -16.94 -7.77 -25.98
C GLN A 111 -17.64 -8.26 -24.70
N ARG A 112 -17.26 -9.43 -24.20
CA ARG A 112 -17.96 -10.11 -23.09
C ARG A 112 -17.70 -9.49 -21.71
N ASN A 113 -16.63 -8.71 -21.55
CA ASN A 113 -16.25 -8.15 -20.25
C ASN A 113 -16.59 -6.66 -20.19
N PRO A 114 -17.47 -6.22 -19.26
CA PRO A 114 -17.90 -4.82 -19.15
C PRO A 114 -16.78 -3.78 -19.05
N ALA A 115 -15.62 -4.16 -18.49
CA ALA A 115 -14.49 -3.24 -18.33
C ALA A 115 -13.71 -2.97 -19.64
N ILE A 116 -13.76 -3.91 -20.60
CA ILE A 116 -12.98 -3.86 -21.84
C ILE A 116 -13.85 -3.99 -23.10
N ARG A 117 -15.18 -4.03 -22.96
CA ARG A 117 -16.16 -4.12 -24.06
C ARG A 117 -16.17 -2.95 -25.02
N PHE A 118 -15.38 -1.92 -24.80
CA PHE A 118 -15.18 -0.83 -25.77
C PHE A 118 -13.79 -0.87 -26.39
N TRP A 119 -12.92 -1.79 -25.97
CA TRP A 119 -11.60 -1.93 -26.55
C TRP A 119 -11.70 -2.70 -27.86
N CYS A 120 -10.86 -2.37 -28.81
CA CYS A 120 -10.75 -3.00 -30.11
C CYS A 120 -9.31 -3.43 -30.32
N GLU A 121 -9.10 -4.58 -30.94
CA GLU A 121 -7.78 -5.03 -31.36
C GLU A 121 -7.18 -4.11 -32.42
N VAL A 122 -5.86 -3.96 -32.41
CA VAL A 122 -5.13 -3.20 -33.40
C VAL A 122 -3.82 -3.89 -33.76
N HIS A 123 -3.44 -3.73 -35.02
CA HIS A 123 -2.24 -4.30 -35.62
C HIS A 123 -1.32 -3.19 -36.10
N MET A 124 -0.02 -3.36 -35.95
CA MET A 124 0.96 -2.39 -36.43
C MET A 124 0.95 -2.37 -37.97
N THR A 125 0.98 -1.18 -38.57
CA THR A 125 0.96 -1.02 -40.03
C THR A 125 2.11 -0.13 -40.50
N ALA A 126 2.56 -0.36 -41.74
CA ALA A 126 3.54 0.50 -42.41
C ALA A 126 2.90 1.77 -43.02
N GLU A 127 1.57 1.89 -42.98
CA GLU A 127 0.87 3.08 -43.45
C GLU A 127 1.25 4.33 -42.64
N GLU A 128 1.47 5.45 -43.32
CA GLU A 128 1.72 6.74 -42.66
C GLU A 128 0.47 7.20 -41.91
N TYR A 129 0.65 7.61 -40.65
CA TYR A 129 -0.45 8.09 -39.81
C TYR A 129 -1.09 9.35 -40.40
N ARG A 130 -2.42 9.34 -40.50
CA ARG A 130 -3.24 10.52 -40.83
C ARG A 130 -4.18 10.80 -39.67
N TYR A 131 -4.30 12.07 -39.29
CA TYR A 131 -5.19 12.50 -38.21
C TYR A 131 -6.67 12.51 -38.65
N GLU A 132 -6.93 12.92 -39.88
CA GLU A 132 -8.28 12.94 -40.45
C GLU A 132 -8.82 11.52 -40.59
N GLY A 133 -9.97 11.26 -39.99
CA GLY A 133 -10.59 9.94 -39.90
C GLY A 133 -9.87 8.97 -38.96
N SER A 134 -8.96 9.46 -38.12
CA SER A 134 -8.26 8.61 -37.15
C SER A 134 -9.10 8.40 -35.87
N VAL A 135 -8.69 7.44 -35.06
CA VAL A 135 -9.31 7.20 -33.75
C VAL A 135 -9.23 8.46 -32.87
N GLU A 136 -8.10 9.17 -32.91
CA GLU A 136 -7.85 10.39 -32.13
C GLU A 136 -8.78 11.55 -32.50
N GLU A 137 -9.07 11.75 -33.80
CA GLU A 137 -10.03 12.77 -34.21
C GLU A 137 -11.43 12.43 -33.73
N LEU A 138 -11.86 11.18 -33.94
CA LEU A 138 -13.19 10.73 -33.54
C LEU A 138 -13.37 10.78 -32.01
N GLN A 139 -12.34 10.40 -31.24
CA GLN A 139 -12.34 10.55 -29.78
C GLN A 139 -12.47 12.02 -29.38
N LYS A 140 -11.75 12.93 -30.05
CA LYS A 140 -11.85 14.36 -29.77
C LYS A 140 -13.23 14.94 -30.08
N ILE A 141 -13.89 14.48 -31.14
CA ILE A 141 -15.27 14.86 -31.46
C ILE A 141 -16.20 14.33 -30.37
N HIS A 142 -16.07 13.05 -30.01
CA HIS A 142 -16.90 12.43 -28.99
C HIS A 142 -16.73 13.09 -27.61
N GLU A 143 -15.51 13.45 -27.22
CA GLU A 143 -15.26 14.22 -25.99
C GLU A 143 -15.97 15.58 -25.99
N LYS A 144 -16.09 16.25 -27.15
CA LYS A 144 -16.86 17.50 -27.25
C LYS A 144 -18.35 17.23 -27.04
N GLU A 145 -18.90 16.19 -27.67
CA GLU A 145 -20.31 15.79 -27.47
C GLU A 145 -20.59 15.48 -25.99
N ILE A 146 -19.69 14.76 -25.31
CA ILE A 146 -19.80 14.47 -23.88
C ILE A 146 -19.83 15.75 -23.04
N ARG A 147 -19.00 16.76 -23.36
CA ARG A 147 -18.98 18.06 -22.67
C ARG A 147 -20.23 18.90 -22.95
N GLU A 148 -20.77 18.82 -24.16
CA GLU A 148 -22.04 19.46 -24.50
C GLU A 148 -23.19 18.84 -23.70
N LYS A 149 -23.23 17.50 -23.61
CA LYS A 149 -24.16 16.78 -22.73
C LYS A 149 -23.96 17.14 -21.25
N GLU A 150 -22.73 17.33 -20.79
CA GLU A 150 -22.43 17.78 -19.41
C GLU A 150 -23.09 19.14 -19.15
N THR A 151 -22.97 20.05 -20.11
CA THR A 151 -23.53 21.40 -20.03
C THR A 151 -25.05 21.36 -20.01
N GLN A 152 -25.67 20.56 -20.89
CA GLN A 152 -27.12 20.35 -20.90
C GLN A 152 -27.63 19.75 -19.59
N PHE A 153 -26.94 18.73 -19.06
CA PHE A 153 -27.27 18.10 -17.79
C PHE A 153 -27.19 19.10 -16.61
N SER A 154 -26.15 19.96 -16.61
CA SER A 154 -26.00 21.02 -15.62
C SER A 154 -27.16 22.03 -15.67
N LEU A 155 -27.56 22.46 -16.87
CA LEU A 155 -28.68 23.37 -17.07
C LEU A 155 -30.01 22.77 -16.62
N GLN A 156 -30.29 21.50 -16.94
CA GLN A 156 -31.50 20.79 -16.49
C GLN A 156 -31.64 20.74 -14.97
N ARG A 157 -30.52 20.72 -14.24
CA ARG A 157 -30.49 20.70 -12.76
C ARG A 157 -30.29 22.10 -12.14
N GLY A 158 -30.47 23.16 -12.92
CA GLY A 158 -30.34 24.54 -12.44
C GLY A 158 -28.96 24.87 -11.89
N GLY A 159 -27.90 24.27 -12.45
CA GLY A 159 -26.52 24.47 -12.03
C GLY A 159 -26.12 23.77 -10.72
N ARG A 160 -27.02 22.98 -10.11
CA ARG A 160 -26.74 22.24 -8.86
C ARG A 160 -26.01 20.92 -9.11
N VAL A 161 -24.90 20.99 -9.83
CA VAL A 161 -24.15 19.82 -10.27
C VAL A 161 -22.71 19.91 -9.80
N CYS A 162 -22.22 18.84 -9.19
CA CYS A 162 -20.84 18.74 -8.72
C CYS A 162 -20.08 17.70 -9.54
N ARG A 163 -19.07 18.15 -10.29
CA ARG A 163 -18.22 17.31 -11.16
C ARG A 163 -17.63 16.10 -10.47
N GLU A 164 -17.30 16.20 -9.19
CA GLU A 164 -16.75 15.09 -8.40
C GLU A 164 -17.72 13.90 -8.23
N HIS A 165 -19.02 14.21 -8.29
CA HIS A 165 -20.11 13.25 -8.16
C HIS A 165 -20.80 12.94 -9.49
N MET A 166 -20.28 13.48 -10.58
CA MET A 166 -20.75 13.16 -11.91
C MET A 166 -19.99 11.97 -12.45
N THR A 167 -20.69 11.10 -13.14
CA THR A 167 -20.08 10.02 -13.91
C THR A 167 -20.82 9.92 -15.22
N PHE A 168 -20.07 9.85 -16.31
CA PHE A 168 -20.63 9.62 -17.63
C PHE A 168 -20.78 8.11 -17.81
N ASP A 169 -22.02 7.66 -17.98
CA ASP A 169 -22.30 6.28 -18.31
C ASP A 169 -22.16 6.09 -19.82
N ARG A 170 -21.15 5.30 -20.20
CA ARG A 170 -20.80 5.03 -21.59
C ARG A 170 -21.85 4.16 -22.31
N ASP A 171 -22.64 3.37 -21.58
CA ASP A 171 -23.68 2.53 -22.18
C ASP A 171 -24.89 3.36 -22.57
N THR A 172 -25.41 4.13 -21.61
CA THR A 172 -26.59 4.98 -21.81
C THR A 172 -26.24 6.27 -22.54
N GLN A 173 -24.95 6.61 -22.63
CA GLN A 173 -24.45 7.84 -23.23
C GLN A 173 -25.00 9.10 -22.52
N GLU A 174 -25.26 8.97 -21.21
CA GLU A 174 -25.88 9.97 -20.34
C GLU A 174 -25.00 10.27 -19.13
N TRP A 175 -25.11 11.51 -18.64
CA TRP A 175 -24.51 11.90 -17.38
C TRP A 175 -25.39 11.50 -16.21
N GLN A 176 -24.80 10.82 -15.24
CA GLN A 176 -25.45 10.48 -13.97
C GLN A 176 -24.74 11.22 -12.84
N MET A 177 -25.51 11.56 -11.80
CA MET A 177 -24.98 12.22 -10.61
C MET A 177 -25.45 11.49 -9.35
N HIS A 178 -24.51 10.87 -8.65
CA HIS A 178 -24.75 10.22 -7.36
C HIS A 178 -23.99 10.97 -6.28
N TYR A 179 -24.74 11.72 -5.48
CA TYR A 179 -24.14 12.51 -4.41
C TYR A 179 -23.67 11.59 -3.28
N ASP A 180 -22.35 11.53 -3.05
CA ASP A 180 -21.72 10.77 -1.98
C ASP A 180 -21.09 11.73 -0.95
N PRO A 181 -21.77 12.01 0.16
CA PRO A 181 -21.27 12.95 1.17
C PRO A 181 -20.00 12.44 1.85
N TYR A 182 -19.77 11.12 1.87
CA TYR A 182 -18.56 10.56 2.43
C TYR A 182 -17.33 10.92 1.59
N ARG A 183 -17.43 10.83 0.26
CA ARG A 183 -16.37 11.27 -0.65
C ARG A 183 -16.10 12.77 -0.50
N CYS A 184 -17.14 13.61 -0.39
CA CYS A 184 -17.01 15.04 -0.04
C CYS A 184 -16.20 15.26 1.24
N GLY A 185 -16.44 14.44 2.27
CA GLY A 185 -15.71 14.46 3.52
C GLY A 185 -14.24 14.09 3.35
N GLN A 186 -13.95 13.02 2.61
CA GLN A 186 -12.59 12.54 2.33
C GLN A 186 -11.73 13.57 1.57
N ILE A 187 -12.27 14.18 0.51
CA ILE A 187 -11.55 15.19 -0.27
C ILE A 187 -11.53 16.57 0.40
N ARG A 188 -12.18 16.70 1.56
CA ARG A 188 -12.25 17.92 2.38
C ARG A 188 -12.88 19.10 1.63
N CYS A 189 -14.01 18.86 0.98
CA CYS A 189 -14.78 19.93 0.32
C CYS A 189 -14.98 21.15 1.24
N GLY A 190 -14.86 22.34 0.65
CA GLY A 190 -15.05 23.63 1.30
C GLY A 190 -15.56 24.68 0.32
N GLY A 191 -16.04 25.80 0.84
CA GLY A 191 -16.62 26.88 0.03
C GLY A 191 -18.03 26.56 -0.45
N LEU A 192 -18.37 27.03 -1.65
CA LEU A 192 -19.68 26.81 -2.27
C LEU A 192 -19.87 25.34 -2.62
N CYS A 193 -20.92 24.70 -2.10
CA CYS A 193 -21.32 23.37 -2.53
C CYS A 193 -22.39 23.48 -3.64
N PRO A 194 -22.10 23.05 -4.89
CA PRO A 194 -23.09 23.11 -5.96
C PRO A 194 -24.34 22.28 -5.68
N VAL A 195 -24.19 21.12 -5.00
CA VAL A 195 -25.31 20.22 -4.71
C VAL A 195 -26.23 20.79 -3.63
N LEU A 196 -25.66 21.31 -2.53
CA LEU A 196 -26.44 21.91 -1.45
C LEU A 196 -26.93 23.32 -1.80
N GLY A 197 -26.30 23.98 -2.77
CA GLY A 197 -26.70 25.30 -3.28
C GLY A 197 -26.33 26.47 -2.36
N HIS A 198 -25.45 26.26 -1.38
CA HIS A 198 -24.98 27.29 -0.47
C HIS A 198 -23.51 27.05 -0.05
N GLU A 199 -22.90 28.05 0.59
CA GLU A 199 -21.58 27.90 1.21
C GLU A 199 -21.64 26.94 2.40
N LEU A 200 -20.70 26.00 2.42
CA LEU A 200 -20.55 25.04 3.52
C LEU A 200 -20.18 25.75 4.83
N ASP A 201 -20.75 25.28 5.94
CA ASP A 201 -20.45 25.82 7.27
C ASP A 201 -18.94 25.81 7.54
N LYS A 202 -18.44 26.96 8.00
CA LYS A 202 -17.04 27.15 8.45
C LYS A 202 -16.76 26.33 9.69
N LYS A 203 -17.77 26.04 10.51
CA LYS A 203 -17.64 25.18 11.68
C LYS A 203 -17.30 23.76 11.22
N LYS A 204 -16.22 23.23 11.78
CA LYS A 204 -15.78 21.86 11.55
C LYS A 204 -16.19 20.94 12.71
N GLY A 205 -16.48 19.70 12.37
CA GLY A 205 -16.81 18.61 13.27
C GLY A 205 -16.57 17.25 12.63
N ASN A 206 -17.25 16.22 13.09
CA ASN A 206 -17.15 14.87 12.57
C ASN A 206 -18.49 14.15 12.71
N VAL A 207 -18.61 13.01 12.06
CA VAL A 207 -19.67 12.04 12.33
C VAL A 207 -19.13 11.04 13.36
N PHE A 208 -19.86 10.91 14.45
CA PHE A 208 -19.60 9.95 15.52
C PHE A 208 -20.64 8.86 15.47
N TYR A 209 -20.23 7.63 15.74
CA TYR A 209 -21.12 6.49 15.90
C TYR A 209 -20.62 5.61 17.05
N ASP A 210 -21.54 4.89 17.65
CA ASP A 210 -21.25 3.95 18.72
C ASP A 210 -21.31 2.53 18.17
N LEU A 211 -20.43 1.67 18.67
CA LEU A 211 -20.30 0.30 18.20
C LEU A 211 -20.63 -0.65 19.35
N LYS A 212 -21.71 -1.40 19.22
CA LYS A 212 -22.09 -2.45 20.18
C LYS A 212 -21.64 -3.80 19.65
N ILE A 213 -20.88 -4.53 20.47
CA ILE A 213 -20.38 -5.85 20.16
C ILE A 213 -20.90 -6.81 21.23
N ARG A 214 -21.61 -7.85 20.80
CA ARG A 214 -21.92 -9.02 21.62
C ARG A 214 -20.99 -10.15 21.20
N ARG A 215 -20.37 -10.82 22.16
CA ARG A 215 -19.49 -11.96 21.88
C ARG A 215 -19.62 -13.02 22.96
N GLN A 216 -19.67 -14.28 22.56
CA GLN A 216 -19.51 -15.40 23.45
C GLN A 216 -18.05 -15.50 23.92
N ARG A 217 -17.85 -15.70 25.22
CA ARG A 217 -16.52 -15.84 25.82
C ARG A 217 -15.94 -17.22 25.55
N THR A 218 -14.90 -17.25 24.73
CA THR A 218 -14.19 -18.49 24.39
C THR A 218 -13.13 -18.89 25.43
N ASP A 219 -12.76 -17.98 26.33
CA ASP A 219 -11.79 -18.25 27.40
C ASP A 219 -12.39 -19.02 28.59
N LEU A 220 -13.71 -19.16 28.60
CA LEU A 220 -14.48 -19.93 29.58
C LEU A 220 -14.98 -21.27 29.01
N ASP A 221 -14.66 -21.60 27.76
CA ASP A 221 -15.02 -22.87 27.12
C ASP A 221 -14.42 -24.03 27.96
N GLY A 222 -15.25 -25.01 28.34
CA GLY A 222 -14.85 -26.10 29.25
C GLY A 222 -14.94 -25.78 30.75
N THR A 223 -15.49 -24.61 31.14
CA THR A 223 -15.81 -24.27 32.54
C THR A 223 -17.33 -24.24 32.78
N LEU A 224 -17.74 -24.08 34.04
CA LEU A 224 -19.17 -23.93 34.41
C LEU A 224 -19.85 -22.69 33.79
N PHE A 225 -19.07 -21.75 33.23
CA PHE A 225 -19.55 -20.52 32.61
C PHE A 225 -19.42 -20.54 31.08
N GLU A 226 -19.27 -21.73 30.48
CA GLU A 226 -19.29 -21.91 29.03
C GLU A 226 -20.58 -21.35 28.43
N GLY A 227 -20.46 -20.64 27.31
CA GLY A 227 -21.60 -19.97 26.67
C GLY A 227 -21.93 -18.59 27.21
N GLN A 228 -21.20 -18.06 28.19
CA GLN A 228 -21.43 -16.69 28.66
C GLN A 228 -21.18 -15.66 27.55
N VAL A 229 -22.11 -14.72 27.39
CA VAL A 229 -22.05 -13.65 26.37
C VAL A 229 -21.72 -12.32 27.04
N ASP A 230 -20.64 -11.69 26.58
CA ASP A 230 -20.27 -10.34 26.97
C ASP A 230 -20.83 -9.34 25.98
N THR A 231 -21.39 -8.25 26.49
CA THR A 231 -21.76 -7.07 25.68
C THR A 231 -20.81 -5.93 25.99
N SER A 232 -20.26 -5.32 24.94
CA SER A 232 -19.41 -4.13 25.05
C SER A 232 -19.87 -3.06 24.08
N ILE A 233 -19.77 -1.80 24.49
CA ILE A 233 -20.07 -0.64 23.66
C ILE A 233 -18.83 0.25 23.59
N THR A 234 -18.37 0.49 22.37
CA THR A 234 -17.33 1.49 22.08
C THR A 234 -18.01 2.76 21.58
N ARG A 235 -18.01 3.81 22.40
CA ARG A 235 -18.67 5.08 22.11
C ARG A 235 -17.74 6.05 21.38
N GLY A 236 -18.33 6.89 20.53
CA GLY A 236 -17.65 8.02 19.92
C GLY A 236 -16.60 7.67 18.86
N ARG A 237 -16.79 6.57 18.10
CA ARG A 237 -15.93 6.30 16.95
C ARG A 237 -16.14 7.36 15.88
N LYS A 238 -15.05 7.91 15.37
CA LYS A 238 -15.05 8.91 14.31
C LYS A 238 -15.18 8.24 12.94
N LEU A 239 -16.03 8.77 12.08
CA LEU A 239 -16.10 8.34 10.68
C LEU A 239 -14.90 8.82 9.86
N PHE A 240 -14.50 10.08 10.04
CA PHE A 240 -13.37 10.67 9.33
C PHE A 240 -12.15 10.82 10.23
N PRO A 241 -10.92 10.64 9.71
CA PRO A 241 -9.70 10.84 10.50
C PRO A 241 -9.39 12.33 10.76
N HIS A 242 -10.08 13.24 10.08
CA HIS A 242 -9.90 14.69 10.17
C HIS A 242 -11.25 15.42 10.25
N PRO A 243 -11.28 16.65 10.78
CA PRO A 243 -12.52 17.40 10.92
C PRO A 243 -13.05 17.89 9.56
N VAL A 244 -14.36 17.75 9.36
CA VAL A 244 -15.10 18.06 8.12
C VAL A 244 -16.16 19.14 8.40
N SER A 245 -16.65 19.84 7.37
CA SER A 245 -17.75 20.81 7.55
C SER A 245 -18.99 20.14 8.15
N MET A 246 -19.66 20.84 9.08
CA MET A 246 -20.85 20.32 9.75
C MET A 246 -21.99 19.97 8.78
N ASP A 247 -22.13 20.68 7.66
CA ASP A 247 -23.18 20.38 6.69
C ASP A 247 -22.94 19.03 6.01
N ILE A 248 -21.70 18.74 5.60
CA ILE A 248 -21.33 17.43 5.08
C ILE A 248 -21.55 16.36 6.14
N CYS A 249 -21.17 16.60 7.40
CA CYS A 249 -21.42 15.65 8.48
C CYS A 249 -22.93 15.36 8.66
N ARG A 250 -23.78 16.38 8.64
CA ARG A 250 -25.25 16.22 8.77
C ARG A 250 -25.83 15.41 7.62
N VAL A 251 -25.35 15.61 6.40
CA VAL A 251 -25.78 14.82 5.25
C VAL A 251 -25.24 13.39 5.36
N CYS A 252 -23.99 13.19 5.78
CA CYS A 252 -23.41 11.87 6.02
C CYS A 252 -24.24 11.05 7.02
N VAL A 253 -24.75 11.66 8.10
CA VAL A 253 -25.62 10.96 9.06
C VAL A 253 -26.87 10.39 8.37
N LYS A 254 -27.43 11.12 7.40
CA LYS A 254 -28.65 10.71 6.69
C LYS A 254 -28.40 9.65 5.61
N LEU A 255 -27.29 9.76 4.88
CA LEU A 255 -27.06 8.96 3.66
C LEU A 255 -26.00 7.86 3.81
N CYS A 256 -25.11 7.95 4.81
CA CYS A 256 -23.96 7.06 4.91
C CYS A 256 -24.13 5.90 5.90
N ARG A 257 -25.33 5.69 6.47
CA ARG A 257 -25.55 4.63 7.47
C ARG A 257 -25.17 3.25 6.94
N ASP A 258 -25.72 2.85 5.80
CA ASP A 258 -25.44 1.56 5.17
C ASP A 258 -23.94 1.37 4.87
N ARG A 259 -23.24 2.46 4.56
CA ARG A 259 -21.79 2.45 4.34
C ARG A 259 -21.03 2.20 5.62
N ILE A 260 -21.39 2.88 6.71
CA ILE A 260 -20.76 2.68 8.02
C ILE A 260 -20.96 1.22 8.47
N GLU A 261 -22.17 0.70 8.33
CA GLU A 261 -22.50 -0.69 8.65
C GLU A 261 -21.69 -1.67 7.79
N ARG A 262 -21.53 -1.39 6.48
CA ARG A 262 -20.67 -2.19 5.60
C ARG A 262 -19.20 -2.14 5.99
N ASP A 263 -18.66 -0.97 6.26
CA ASP A 263 -17.24 -0.79 6.63
C ASP A 263 -16.93 -1.50 7.96
N VAL A 264 -17.84 -1.39 8.93
CA VAL A 264 -17.77 -2.14 10.20
C VAL A 264 -17.90 -3.65 9.97
N GLY A 265 -18.81 -4.08 9.11
CA GLY A 265 -18.96 -5.49 8.75
C GLY A 265 -17.68 -6.07 8.13
N LEU A 266 -16.98 -5.28 7.31
CA LEU A 266 -15.67 -5.67 6.75
C LEU A 266 -14.58 -5.72 7.82
N GLU A 267 -14.53 -4.75 8.75
CA GLU A 267 -13.57 -4.72 9.87
C GLU A 267 -13.67 -5.97 10.74
N TYR A 268 -14.90 -6.45 11.00
CA TYR A 268 -15.16 -7.63 11.82
C TYR A 268 -15.52 -8.90 11.03
N SER A 269 -15.27 -8.90 9.71
CA SER A 269 -15.66 -9.99 8.80
C SER A 269 -15.13 -11.35 9.23
N ARG A 270 -13.87 -11.40 9.70
CA ARG A 270 -13.25 -12.64 10.18
C ARG A 270 -13.92 -13.17 11.46
N GLN A 271 -14.28 -12.29 12.38
CA GLN A 271 -14.92 -12.66 13.64
C GLN A 271 -16.35 -13.14 13.40
N LEU A 272 -17.10 -12.45 12.54
CA LEU A 272 -18.43 -12.87 12.10
C LEU A 272 -18.39 -14.25 11.43
N PHE A 273 -17.48 -14.43 10.47
CA PHE A 273 -17.29 -15.72 9.80
C PHE A 273 -16.94 -16.85 10.77
N ASN A 274 -16.00 -16.60 11.70
CA ASN A 274 -15.61 -17.59 12.69
C ASN A 274 -16.78 -17.96 13.61
N ALA A 275 -17.57 -16.98 14.04
CA ALA A 275 -18.71 -17.20 14.91
C ALA A 275 -19.76 -18.08 14.21
N GLU A 276 -20.08 -17.78 12.95
CA GLU A 276 -20.96 -18.60 12.13
C GLU A 276 -20.41 -20.03 11.94
N TYR A 277 -19.13 -20.15 11.60
CA TYR A 277 -18.48 -21.45 11.36
C TYR A 277 -18.45 -22.35 12.60
N TYR A 278 -18.19 -21.77 13.79
CA TYR A 278 -18.11 -22.51 15.05
C TYR A 278 -19.43 -22.52 15.84
N GLY A 279 -20.52 -21.96 15.30
CA GLY A 279 -21.81 -21.86 15.98
C GLY A 279 -21.79 -21.04 17.27
N LYS A 280 -20.93 -20.02 17.34
CA LYS A 280 -20.79 -19.13 18.50
C LYS A 280 -21.54 -17.82 18.30
N GLU A 281 -21.95 -17.17 19.39
CA GLU A 281 -22.62 -15.87 19.30
C GLU A 281 -21.60 -14.73 19.10
N PHE A 282 -21.71 -14.02 17.97
CA PHE A 282 -20.99 -12.77 17.73
C PHE A 282 -21.86 -11.84 16.88
N SER A 283 -22.19 -10.66 17.41
CA SER A 283 -22.91 -9.64 16.65
C SER A 283 -22.27 -8.27 16.82
N VAL A 284 -22.37 -7.46 15.77
CA VAL A 284 -21.84 -6.10 15.72
C VAL A 284 -22.93 -5.18 15.20
N GLU A 285 -23.28 -4.17 16.01
CA GLU A 285 -24.35 -3.22 15.73
C GLU A 285 -23.81 -1.78 15.77
N VAL A 286 -24.15 -1.00 14.76
CA VAL A 286 -23.84 0.44 14.70
C VAL A 286 -25.02 1.20 15.30
N LEU A 287 -24.75 2.01 16.32
CA LEU A 287 -25.73 2.80 17.05
C LEU A 287 -25.38 4.30 17.02
N ASN A 288 -26.37 5.15 17.28
CA ASN A 288 -26.21 6.58 17.55
C ASN A 288 -25.31 7.35 16.56
N VAL A 289 -25.53 7.16 15.26
CA VAL A 289 -24.83 7.92 14.21
C VAL A 289 -25.26 9.39 14.29
N ARG A 290 -24.32 10.27 14.63
CA ARG A 290 -24.58 11.69 14.90
C ARG A 290 -23.47 12.59 14.39
N ALA A 291 -23.80 13.83 14.06
CA ALA A 291 -22.84 14.83 13.59
C ALA A 291 -22.58 15.87 14.68
N GLU A 292 -21.33 15.95 15.15
CA GLU A 292 -20.96 16.82 16.27
C GLU A 292 -19.60 17.48 16.06
N ARG A 293 -19.36 18.62 16.74
CA ARG A 293 -18.04 19.29 16.68
C ARG A 293 -16.98 18.58 17.52
N ARG A 294 -17.41 18.01 18.64
CA ARG A 294 -16.62 17.22 19.58
C ARG A 294 -17.52 16.08 20.04
N GLU A 295 -16.91 14.97 20.40
CA GLU A 295 -17.61 13.83 21.00
C GLU A 295 -18.37 14.32 22.23
N SER A 296 -19.70 14.23 22.19
CA SER A 296 -20.56 14.35 23.37
C SER A 296 -20.44 13.07 24.21
N ARG A 297 -20.34 13.26 25.53
CA ARG A 297 -20.35 12.16 26.51
C ARG A 297 -21.64 12.26 27.31
N ASP A 298 -22.44 11.22 27.25
CA ASP A 298 -23.67 11.10 28.01
C ASP A 298 -23.43 10.18 29.21
N LEU A 299 -23.11 10.81 30.34
CA LEU A 299 -22.75 10.11 31.56
C LEU A 299 -23.94 9.31 32.14
N GLU A 300 -25.17 9.79 31.96
CA GLU A 300 -26.36 9.11 32.47
C GLU A 300 -26.59 7.80 31.73
N GLN A 301 -26.49 7.85 30.39
CA GLN A 301 -26.58 6.68 29.55
C GLN A 301 -25.42 5.69 29.81
N ASP A 302 -24.19 6.20 30.03
CA ASP A 302 -23.05 5.35 30.36
C ASP A 302 -23.28 4.61 31.70
N LEU A 303 -23.80 5.30 32.72
CA LEU A 303 -24.12 4.70 34.02
C LEU A 303 -25.25 3.67 33.92
N GLU A 304 -26.23 3.87 33.04
CA GLU A 304 -27.28 2.90 32.80
C GLU A 304 -26.78 1.63 32.08
N ASP A 305 -25.91 1.78 31.08
CA ASP A 305 -25.28 0.66 30.40
C ASP A 305 -24.37 -0.13 31.35
N ILE A 306 -23.60 0.56 32.20
CA ILE A 306 -22.76 -0.09 33.23
C ILE A 306 -23.64 -0.85 34.24
N ARG A 307 -24.76 -0.25 34.68
CA ARG A 307 -25.74 -0.95 35.54
C ARG A 307 -26.34 -2.18 34.86
N SER A 308 -26.50 -2.13 33.54
CA SER A 308 -26.97 -3.25 32.71
C SER A 308 -25.87 -4.30 32.44
N GLY A 309 -24.69 -4.16 33.04
CA GLY A 309 -23.56 -5.08 32.88
C GLY A 309 -22.80 -4.94 31.55
N ILE A 310 -23.03 -3.86 30.80
CA ILE A 310 -22.36 -3.60 29.53
C ILE A 310 -21.02 -2.91 29.78
N ARG A 311 -19.95 -3.42 29.16
CA ARG A 311 -18.64 -2.77 29.21
C ARG A 311 -18.62 -1.57 28.26
N VAL A 312 -18.61 -0.36 28.82
CA VAL A 312 -18.52 0.90 28.04
C VAL A 312 -17.06 1.36 27.93
N VAL A 313 -16.64 1.71 26.71
CA VAL A 313 -15.30 2.25 26.42
C VAL A 313 -15.43 3.42 25.45
N HIS A 314 -14.70 4.52 25.66
CA HIS A 314 -14.64 5.63 24.70
C HIS A 314 -13.48 5.46 23.72
N ALA A 315 -13.76 5.66 22.43
CA ALA A 315 -12.75 5.62 21.38
C ALA A 315 -11.62 6.64 21.61
N SER A 316 -11.95 7.84 22.11
CA SER A 316 -10.94 8.86 22.43
C SER A 316 -9.93 8.41 23.48
N ASP A 317 -10.36 7.59 24.43
CA ASP A 317 -9.53 7.15 25.54
C ASP A 317 -8.63 6.00 25.10
N MET A 318 -9.14 5.10 24.24
CA MET A 318 -8.33 4.10 23.53
C MET A 318 -7.22 4.74 22.69
N GLU A 319 -7.55 5.76 21.87
CA GLU A 319 -6.56 6.49 21.06
C GLU A 319 -5.43 7.08 21.93
N LYS A 320 -5.78 7.69 23.07
CA LYS A 320 -4.81 8.26 24.02
C LYS A 320 -3.94 7.18 24.65
N LEU A 321 -4.53 6.06 25.06
CA LEU A 321 -3.80 4.93 25.64
C LEU A 321 -2.82 4.32 24.64
N GLU A 322 -3.23 4.12 23.39
CA GLU A 322 -2.37 3.61 22.32
C GLU A 322 -1.24 4.57 21.98
N ALA A 323 -1.52 5.88 21.90
CA ALA A 323 -0.50 6.90 21.68
C ALA A 323 0.51 6.93 22.84
N GLY A 324 0.03 6.83 24.09
CA GLY A 324 0.86 6.70 25.28
C GLY A 324 1.73 5.46 25.24
N ALA A 325 1.17 4.29 24.96
CA ALA A 325 1.89 3.02 24.84
C ALA A 325 2.90 3.04 23.69
N LYS A 326 2.60 3.69 22.57
CA LYS A 326 3.54 3.88 21.45
C LYS A 326 4.70 4.79 21.84
N LYS A 327 4.42 5.88 22.57
CA LYS A 327 5.45 6.77 23.12
C LYS A 327 6.35 6.02 24.11
N GLU A 328 5.77 5.22 24.98
CA GLU A 328 6.50 4.43 25.98
C GLU A 328 7.37 3.34 25.32
N ARG A 329 6.84 2.63 24.32
CA ARG A 329 7.64 1.68 23.53
C ARG A 329 8.83 2.36 22.84
N ARG A 330 8.61 3.53 22.24
CA ARG A 330 9.69 4.32 21.61
C ARG A 330 10.77 4.73 22.61
N LYS A 331 10.38 5.15 23.83
CA LYS A 331 11.33 5.46 24.90
C LYS A 331 12.15 4.23 25.29
N LYS A 332 11.51 3.09 25.56
CA LYS A 332 12.20 1.84 25.90
C LYS A 332 13.15 1.37 24.80
N THR A 333 12.74 1.44 23.53
CA THR A 333 13.61 1.10 22.40
C THR A 333 14.78 2.06 22.27
N HIS A 334 14.55 3.36 22.50
CA HIS A 334 15.62 4.37 22.51
C HIS A 334 16.60 4.11 23.65
N GLU A 335 16.13 3.90 24.88
CA GLU A 335 16.98 3.54 26.04
C GLU A 335 17.78 2.26 25.79
N ALA A 336 17.17 1.23 25.20
CA ALA A 336 17.88 0.01 24.83
C ALA A 336 18.91 0.24 23.72
N ALA A 337 18.64 1.13 22.75
CA ALA A 337 19.60 1.53 21.73
C ALA A 337 20.78 2.29 22.33
N VAL A 338 20.52 3.23 23.24
CA VAL A 338 21.55 3.95 24.00
C VAL A 338 22.39 2.99 24.82
N LYS A 339 21.80 2.07 25.59
CA LYS A 339 22.54 1.04 26.35
C LYS A 339 23.40 0.14 25.46
N ARG A 340 22.93 -0.22 24.27
CA ARG A 340 23.73 -1.00 23.30
C ARG A 340 24.91 -0.19 22.79
N LEU A 341 24.71 1.10 22.55
CA LEU A 341 25.77 2.01 22.12
C LEU A 341 26.81 2.23 23.24
N GLU A 342 26.37 2.46 24.48
CA GLU A 342 27.27 2.55 25.64
C GLU A 342 28.13 1.28 25.79
N LYS A 343 27.53 0.08 25.68
CA LYS A 343 28.28 -1.18 25.71
C LYS A 343 29.29 -1.29 24.57
N LYS A 344 28.94 -0.83 23.38
CA LYS A 344 29.83 -0.85 22.22
C LYS A 344 31.00 0.12 22.40
N LEU A 345 30.75 1.30 22.96
CA LEU A 345 31.78 2.28 23.31
C LEU A 345 32.71 1.77 24.41
N LEU A 346 32.19 1.10 25.44
CA LEU A 346 33.02 0.47 26.48
C LEU A 346 33.93 -0.64 25.92
N ARG A 347 33.46 -1.42 24.95
CA ARG A 347 34.24 -2.51 24.35
C ARG A 347 35.27 -2.02 23.34
N ASP A 348 34.79 -1.32 22.31
CA ASP A 348 35.59 -1.00 21.12
C ASP A 348 36.27 0.39 21.25
N GLY A 349 35.73 1.30 22.07
CA GLY A 349 36.18 2.69 22.21
C GLY A 349 35.52 3.63 21.20
N TYR A 350 35.35 4.91 21.54
CA TYR A 350 34.74 5.89 20.65
C TYR A 350 35.60 6.14 19.40
N GLU A 351 36.93 6.24 19.57
CA GLU A 351 37.87 6.44 18.46
C GLU A 351 37.90 5.29 17.43
N SER A 352 37.51 4.08 17.83
CA SER A 352 37.42 2.92 16.93
C SER A 352 36.23 2.98 15.96
N LEU A 353 35.27 3.89 16.20
CA LEU A 353 34.10 4.05 15.35
C LEU A 353 34.46 4.81 14.07
N LYS A 354 34.11 4.22 12.92
CA LYS A 354 34.28 4.85 11.60
C LYS A 354 33.66 6.25 11.59
N GLU A 355 34.39 7.21 11.03
CA GLU A 355 34.09 8.65 11.04
C GLU A 355 32.67 8.99 10.51
N PHE A 356 32.19 8.25 9.50
CA PHE A 356 30.83 8.43 8.93
C PHE A 356 29.81 7.38 9.37
N SER A 357 30.07 6.63 10.44
CA SER A 357 29.12 5.63 10.93
C SER A 357 27.90 6.25 11.61
N LEU A 358 26.76 5.58 11.48
CA LEU A 358 25.52 5.94 12.18
C LEU A 358 25.71 5.91 13.70
N ASP A 359 26.56 5.01 14.21
CA ASP A 359 26.83 4.87 15.64
C ASP A 359 27.59 6.07 16.21
N ARG A 360 28.54 6.65 15.47
CA ARG A 360 29.25 7.86 15.90
C ARG A 360 28.32 9.07 15.98
N ARG A 361 27.50 9.29 14.94
CA ARG A 361 26.46 10.34 14.95
C ARG A 361 25.43 10.15 16.06
N HIS A 362 25.06 8.91 16.37
CA HIS A 362 24.16 8.62 17.48
C HIS A 362 24.84 8.82 18.84
N ALA A 363 26.13 8.53 18.98
CA ALA A 363 26.87 8.76 20.22
C ALA A 363 26.92 10.27 20.53
N ASP A 364 27.32 11.08 19.56
CA ASP A 364 27.41 12.54 19.71
C ASP A 364 26.04 13.16 20.03
N ARG A 365 24.98 12.66 19.38
CA ARG A 365 23.63 13.21 19.52
C ARG A 365 22.90 12.72 20.77
N TRP A 366 23.13 11.48 21.23
CA TRP A 366 22.34 10.86 22.31
C TRP A 366 23.05 10.81 23.66
N LEU A 367 24.38 10.70 23.70
CA LEU A 367 25.15 10.57 24.93
C LEU A 367 25.80 11.91 25.33
N GLY A 368 26.24 12.70 24.35
CA GLY A 368 26.98 13.95 24.58
C GLY A 368 28.43 13.71 25.00
N GLU A 369 29.26 14.75 24.87
CA GLU A 369 30.73 14.67 25.02
C GLU A 369 31.16 14.22 26.43
N GLU A 370 30.52 14.73 27.48
CA GLU A 370 30.84 14.39 28.87
C GLU A 370 30.62 12.90 29.19
N ARG A 371 29.53 12.33 28.67
CA ARG A 371 29.20 10.92 28.91
C ARG A 371 30.13 9.98 28.12
N ILE A 372 30.53 10.38 26.92
CA ILE A 372 31.50 9.64 26.10
C ILE A 372 32.85 9.60 26.83
N ALA A 373 33.34 10.75 27.31
CA ALA A 373 34.59 10.82 28.06
C ALA A 373 34.58 9.95 29.33
N GLN A 374 33.47 9.92 30.07
CA GLN A 374 33.31 9.03 31.23
C GLN A 374 33.39 7.55 30.85
N LEU A 375 32.76 7.14 29.74
CA LEU A 375 32.80 5.75 29.27
C LEU A 375 34.21 5.36 28.81
N GLU A 376 34.97 6.28 28.21
CA GLU A 376 36.37 6.05 27.85
C GLU A 376 37.28 5.92 29.08
N GLN A 377 37.10 6.75 30.10
CA GLN A 377 37.82 6.62 31.37
C GLN A 377 37.53 5.26 32.03
N GLN A 378 36.27 4.82 32.03
CA GLN A 378 35.87 3.52 32.55
C GLN A 378 36.50 2.35 31.77
N ARG A 379 36.56 2.45 30.44
CA ARG A 379 37.25 1.47 29.59
C ARG A 379 38.74 1.40 29.90
N ASN A 380 39.41 2.54 29.99
CA ASN A 380 40.85 2.58 30.27
C ASN A 380 41.17 2.00 31.66
N ALA A 381 40.32 2.26 32.66
CA ALA A 381 40.44 1.64 33.98
C ALA A 381 40.24 0.12 33.94
N GLN A 382 39.24 -0.38 33.20
CA GLN A 382 39.01 -1.82 33.03
C GLN A 382 40.16 -2.52 32.30
N GLN A 383 40.71 -1.90 31.25
CA GLN A 383 41.88 -2.43 30.54
C GLN A 383 43.13 -2.42 31.43
N GLY A 384 43.32 -1.38 32.25
CA GLY A 384 44.40 -1.32 33.23
C GLY A 384 44.31 -2.45 34.27
N GLN A 385 43.11 -2.73 34.80
CA GLN A 385 42.87 -3.84 35.72
C GLN A 385 43.16 -5.21 35.07
N LEU A 386 42.64 -5.46 33.86
CA LEU A 386 42.92 -6.69 33.11
C LEU A 386 44.42 -6.88 32.81
N CYS A 387 45.15 -5.81 32.50
CA CYS A 387 46.59 -5.88 32.30
C CYS A 387 47.34 -6.24 33.60
N MET A 388 46.93 -5.67 34.74
CA MET A 388 47.52 -6.03 36.04
C MET A 388 47.23 -7.49 36.42
N GLU A 389 45.99 -7.97 36.20
CA GLU A 389 45.62 -9.38 36.44
C GLU A 389 46.42 -10.33 35.53
N MET A 390 46.57 -10.02 34.24
CA MET A 390 47.42 -10.81 33.34
C MET A 390 48.91 -10.76 33.70
N GLU A 391 49.40 -9.66 34.26
CA GLU A 391 50.76 -9.54 34.78
C GLU A 391 50.97 -10.38 36.06
N GLU A 392 50.00 -10.42 36.96
CA GLU A 392 50.00 -11.32 38.12
C GLU A 392 49.98 -12.79 37.67
N GLU A 393 49.10 -13.17 36.75
CA GLU A 393 49.06 -14.53 36.18
C GLU A 393 50.37 -14.90 35.48
N ARG A 394 51.01 -13.97 34.75
CA ARG A 394 52.34 -14.19 34.14
C ARG A 394 53.45 -14.35 35.17
N ARG A 395 53.40 -13.62 36.28
CA ARG A 395 54.37 -13.75 37.38
C ARG A 395 54.21 -15.06 38.14
N GLU A 396 53.00 -15.62 38.15
CA GLU A 396 52.69 -16.91 38.78
C GLU A 396 52.91 -18.12 37.84
N GLN A 397 53.24 -17.92 36.55
CA GLN A 397 53.62 -19.01 35.66
C GLN A 397 55.01 -19.55 36.02
N PRO A 398 55.16 -20.86 36.29
CA PRO A 398 56.46 -21.45 36.60
C PRO A 398 57.38 -21.34 35.38
N VAL A 399 58.52 -20.65 35.55
CA VAL A 399 59.60 -20.59 34.56
C VAL A 399 60.13 -22.01 34.36
N GLN A 400 59.85 -22.64 33.22
CA GLN A 400 60.49 -23.90 32.84
C GLN A 400 61.96 -23.64 32.53
N ILE A 401 62.83 -23.97 33.47
CA ILE A 401 64.26 -24.19 33.19
C ILE A 401 64.33 -25.45 32.32
N SER A 402 64.75 -25.31 31.06
CA SER A 402 64.97 -26.45 30.18
C SER A 402 66.13 -27.31 30.69
N LEU A 403 65.86 -28.59 30.95
CA LEU A 403 66.77 -29.66 31.38
C LEU A 403 67.80 -30.07 30.30
N SER A 404 68.38 -29.10 29.58
CA SER A 404 69.43 -29.32 28.57
C SER A 404 70.83 -28.94 29.05
N ASP A 405 70.93 -28.22 30.18
CA ASP A 405 72.21 -27.64 30.64
C ASP A 405 72.79 -28.28 31.90
N LEU A 406 72.19 -29.37 32.42
CA LEU A 406 72.72 -30.06 33.60
C LEU A 406 72.64 -31.59 33.42
N ASP A 407 73.82 -32.15 33.11
CA ASP A 407 74.31 -33.50 33.38
C ASP A 407 74.25 -34.59 32.29
N GLY A 408 75.28 -34.55 31.43
CA GLY A 408 75.85 -35.69 30.72
C GLY A 408 77.36 -35.87 31.02
N LYS A 409 77.64 -36.57 32.13
CA LYS A 409 78.85 -37.26 32.62
C LYS A 409 80.13 -37.34 31.75
N GLU A 410 81.26 -37.14 32.44
CA GLU A 410 82.62 -37.69 32.19
C GLU A 410 82.59 -39.23 31.95
N THR A 411 83.31 -39.85 31.00
CA THR A 411 84.75 -40.18 30.98
C THR A 411 85.05 -40.99 29.69
N ALA A 412 86.08 -40.64 28.90
CA ALA A 412 87.40 -41.29 28.74
C ALA A 412 87.49 -42.57 27.87
N GLY A 413 88.38 -42.55 26.84
CA GLY A 413 89.10 -43.74 26.37
C GLY A 413 89.25 -43.95 24.86
N ALA A 414 90.22 -43.26 24.22
CA ALA A 414 91.22 -43.82 23.29
C ALA A 414 92.36 -42.81 23.10
#